data_AF-A0A257W4S2-F1
#
_entry.id   AF-A0A257W4S2-F1
#
_cell.length_a   1.000
_cell.length_b   1.000
_cell.length_c   1.000
_cell.angle_alpha   90.00
_cell.angle_beta   90.00
_cell.angle_gamma   90.00
#
_symmetry.space_group_name_H-M   'P 1'
#
loop_
_entity.id
_entity.type
_entity.pdbx_description
1 polymer ?
#
loop_
_entity_poly.entity_id
_entity_poly.type
_entity_poly.pdbx_seq_one_letter_code
_entity_poly.pdbx_strand_id
1 'polypeptide(L)'
;MIGLLALPFASFAQFSDSIANFRHYDQRGINVFETPKQNNYVYTGLKVKLGAGFTQQFQSLKHENPTAVNNTGTGANRLFPLTPGFMTAQANLYLDVQLADGITLNVSNYMSSRHHNEFWV
;
A
#
# COMPACT_ATOMS: atom_id res chain seq x y z
N MET A 1 -20.24 -42.48 1.83
CA MET A 1 -19.29 -41.42 1.45
C MET A 1 -20.02 -40.06 1.49
N ILE A 2 -20.44 -39.61 2.68
CA ILE A 2 -21.26 -38.39 2.88
C ILE A 2 -20.52 -37.51 3.89
N GLY A 3 -19.38 -36.94 3.50
CA GLY A 3 -18.56 -36.16 4.44
C GLY A 3 -17.79 -35.00 3.82
N LEU A 4 -17.87 -34.79 2.50
CA LEU A 4 -16.99 -33.86 1.80
C LEU A 4 -17.71 -32.68 1.12
N LEU A 5 -18.95 -32.39 1.50
CA LEU A 5 -19.77 -31.31 0.91
C LEU A 5 -20.15 -30.19 1.88
N ALA A 6 -19.74 -30.26 3.15
CA ALA A 6 -20.11 -29.27 4.18
C ALA A 6 -19.07 -28.13 4.38
N LEU A 7 -17.94 -28.15 3.66
CA LEU A 7 -16.82 -27.23 3.92
C LEU A 7 -16.96 -25.77 3.46
N PRO A 8 -17.88 -25.35 2.55
CA PRO A 8 -18.01 -23.93 2.21
C PRO A 8 -18.94 -23.12 3.15
N PHE A 9 -19.56 -23.74 4.16
CA PHE A 9 -20.50 -23.04 5.06
C PHE A 9 -19.90 -22.51 6.37
N ALA A 10 -18.63 -22.83 6.68
CA ALA A 10 -17.98 -22.42 7.94
C ALA A 10 -16.99 -21.25 7.79
N SER A 11 -16.75 -20.74 6.57
CA SER A 11 -15.83 -19.63 6.33
C SER A 11 -16.50 -18.27 6.58
N PHE A 12 -16.91 -18.01 7.82
CA PHE A 12 -17.13 -16.63 8.29
C PHE A 12 -15.78 -16.01 8.71
N ALA A 13 -14.84 -15.90 7.78
CA ALA A 13 -13.75 -14.94 7.93
C ALA A 13 -14.28 -13.59 7.47
N GLN A 14 -15.16 -12.99 8.28
CA GLN A 14 -15.56 -11.61 8.06
C GLN A 14 -14.36 -10.75 8.44
N PHE A 15 -13.59 -10.30 7.44
CA PHE A 15 -12.71 -9.15 7.61
C PHE A 15 -13.57 -8.03 8.19
N SER A 16 -13.37 -7.72 9.46
CA SER A 16 -14.25 -6.79 10.16
C SER A 16 -13.90 -5.39 9.68
N ASP A 17 -14.84 -4.71 9.02
CA ASP A 17 -14.58 -3.35 8.52
C ASP A 17 -14.50 -2.31 9.65
N SER A 18 -14.70 -2.71 10.91
CA SER A 18 -14.84 -1.79 12.04
C SER A 18 -13.88 -2.10 13.19
N ILE A 19 -12.58 -1.94 12.94
CA ILE A 19 -11.65 -1.66 14.05
C ILE A 19 -12.06 -0.31 14.66
N ALA A 20 -12.25 -0.26 15.97
CA ALA A 20 -12.64 0.96 16.67
C ALA A 20 -11.60 2.07 16.44
N ASN A 21 -12.06 3.33 16.32
CA ASN A 21 -11.17 4.48 16.21
C ASN A 21 -10.12 4.36 15.09
N PHE A 22 -10.52 3.83 13.92
CA PHE A 22 -9.63 3.60 12.79
C PHE A 22 -9.73 4.69 11.72
N ARG A 23 -8.60 5.09 11.14
CA ARG A 23 -8.54 5.93 9.94
C ARG A 23 -8.33 5.05 8.72
N HIS A 24 -9.27 5.13 7.78
CA HIS A 24 -9.21 4.36 6.54
C HIS A 24 -8.00 4.74 5.67
N TYR A 25 -7.38 3.73 5.03
CA TYR A 25 -6.26 3.92 4.10
C TYR A 25 -6.67 4.40 2.71
N ASP A 26 -7.97 4.43 2.41
CA ASP A 26 -8.51 4.84 1.12
C ASP A 26 -8.94 6.32 1.12
N GLN A 27 -9.67 6.72 0.08
CA GLN A 27 -10.18 8.08 -0.10
C GLN A 27 -10.98 8.60 1.12
N ARG A 28 -11.60 7.72 1.92
CA ARG A 28 -12.32 8.12 3.15
C ARG A 28 -11.39 8.77 4.18
N GLY A 29 -10.09 8.45 4.15
CA GLY A 29 -9.09 8.97 5.08
C GLY A 29 -8.32 10.21 4.59
N ILE A 30 -8.54 10.69 3.36
CA ILE A 30 -7.71 11.75 2.76
C ILE A 30 -7.84 13.10 3.49
N ASN A 31 -9.03 13.40 4.01
CA ASN A 31 -9.34 14.63 4.74
C ASN A 31 -9.50 14.41 6.26
N VAL A 32 -8.99 13.29 6.77
CA VAL A 32 -9.04 12.94 8.20
C VAL A 32 -7.63 13.09 8.77
N PHE A 33 -7.42 14.10 9.61
CA PHE A 33 -6.10 14.38 10.19
C PHE A 33 -5.65 13.28 11.17
N GLU A 34 -6.53 12.90 12.09
CA GLU A 34 -6.27 11.91 13.15
C GLU A 34 -7.37 10.85 13.19
N THR A 35 -7.05 9.70 13.79
CA THR A 35 -8.03 8.67 14.14
C THR A 35 -9.12 9.24 15.06
N PRO A 36 -10.39 8.83 14.89
CA PRO A 36 -11.46 9.19 15.82
C PRO A 36 -11.12 8.82 17.27
N LYS A 37 -11.68 9.55 18.25
CA LYS A 37 -11.50 9.30 19.69
C LYS A 37 -12.87 9.10 20.34
N GLN A 38 -13.67 8.17 19.82
CA GLN A 38 -15.00 7.89 20.34
C GLN A 38 -14.95 6.73 21.35
N ASN A 39 -15.78 6.84 22.40
CA ASN A 39 -15.87 5.85 23.49
C ASN A 39 -17.17 5.02 23.42
N ASN A 40 -17.85 5.01 22.28
CA ASN A 40 -19.09 4.28 22.05
C ASN A 40 -18.88 2.93 21.33
N TYR A 41 -17.63 2.56 21.06
CA TYR A 41 -17.29 1.28 20.45
C TYR A 41 -17.24 0.19 21.51
N VAL A 42 -18.10 -0.82 21.39
CA VAL A 42 -18.02 -2.02 22.23
C VAL A 42 -17.11 -3.05 21.55
N TYR A 43 -16.13 -3.54 22.28
CA TYR A 43 -15.30 -4.65 21.81
C TYR A 43 -16.11 -5.95 21.83
N THR A 44 -16.37 -6.52 20.66
CA THR A 44 -17.18 -7.74 20.49
C THR A 44 -16.34 -8.99 20.19
N GLY A 45 -15.01 -8.89 20.25
CA GLY A 45 -14.09 -9.98 19.91
C GLY A 45 -13.03 -9.57 18.88
N LEU A 46 -12.17 -10.53 18.52
CA LEU A 46 -11.03 -10.32 17.62
C LEU A 46 -11.50 -9.78 16.27
N LYS A 47 -10.90 -8.66 15.84
CA LYS A 47 -11.16 -8.08 14.51
C LYS A 47 -9.87 -8.03 13.74
N VAL A 48 -9.88 -8.57 12.52
CA VAL A 48 -8.74 -8.54 11.61
C VAL A 48 -9.15 -7.81 10.34
N LYS A 49 -8.31 -6.89 9.90
CA LYS A 49 -8.46 -6.14 8.65
C LYS A 49 -7.17 -6.25 7.84
N LEU A 50 -7.33 -6.59 6.57
CA LEU A 50 -6.25 -6.62 5.60
C LEU A 50 -6.45 -5.45 4.63
N GLY A 51 -5.44 -4.61 4.50
CA GLY A 51 -5.43 -3.46 3.61
C GLY A 51 -4.26 -3.51 2.64
N ALA A 52 -4.40 -2.86 1.50
CA ALA A 52 -3.30 -2.68 0.56
C ALA A 52 -3.38 -1.32 -0.11
N GLY A 53 -2.23 -0.76 -0.48
CA GLY A 53 -2.11 0.45 -1.28
C GLY A 53 -1.16 0.22 -2.43
N PHE A 54 -1.54 0.64 -3.63
CA PHE A 54 -0.70 0.51 -4.83
C PHE A 54 -0.67 1.83 -5.60
N THR A 55 0.52 2.25 -6.02
CA THR A 55 0.71 3.41 -6.88
C THR A 55 1.80 3.14 -7.89
N GLN A 56 1.44 3.19 -9.17
CA GLN A 56 2.36 3.09 -10.29
C GLN A 56 2.47 4.45 -10.98
N GLN A 57 3.66 5.04 -10.94
CA GLN A 57 3.93 6.30 -11.62
C GLN A 57 4.52 6.04 -12.99
N PHE A 58 4.06 6.79 -13.99
CA PHE A 58 4.69 6.89 -15.31
C PHE A 58 5.34 8.27 -15.43
N GLN A 59 6.59 8.30 -15.86
CA GLN A 59 7.36 9.52 -16.02
C GLN A 59 7.90 9.63 -17.44
N SER A 60 7.66 10.78 -18.06
CA SER A 60 8.20 11.15 -19.37
C SER A 60 8.74 12.56 -19.28
N LEU A 61 10.06 12.69 -19.24
CA LEU A 61 10.75 13.96 -19.13
C LEU A 61 11.41 14.35 -20.45
N LYS A 62 11.49 15.67 -20.67
CA LYS A 62 12.33 16.28 -21.71
C LYS A 62 13.30 17.24 -21.04
N HIS A 63 14.49 17.37 -21.61
CA HIS A 63 15.54 18.24 -21.11
C HIS A 63 16.33 18.81 -22.28
N GLU A 64 16.85 20.02 -22.09
CA GLU A 64 17.61 20.76 -23.09
C GLU A 64 18.75 21.55 -22.44
N ASN A 65 19.78 21.88 -23.22
CA ASN A 65 20.90 22.72 -22.79
C ASN A 65 21.33 23.64 -23.95
N PRO A 66 20.67 24.79 -24.14
CA PRO A 66 20.80 25.59 -25.36
C PRO A 66 22.20 26.17 -25.62
N THR A 67 23.06 26.29 -24.60
CA THR A 67 24.37 26.97 -24.69
C THR A 67 25.55 26.00 -24.86
N ALA A 68 25.31 24.69 -24.83
CA ALA A 68 26.36 23.68 -24.93
C ALA A 68 26.80 23.44 -26.39
N VAL A 69 28.11 23.51 -26.63
CA VAL A 69 28.74 23.11 -27.90
C VAL A 69 28.58 21.60 -28.08
N ASN A 70 28.06 21.14 -29.23
CA ASN A 70 27.79 19.73 -29.58
C ASN A 70 26.66 19.03 -28.79
N ASN A 71 25.59 19.75 -28.42
CA ASN A 71 24.45 19.16 -27.69
C ASN A 71 23.59 18.16 -28.50
N THR A 72 23.72 18.13 -29.83
CA THR A 72 22.95 17.25 -30.72
C THR A 72 23.88 16.33 -31.51
N GLY A 73 24.27 15.17 -30.95
CA GLY A 73 25.14 14.23 -31.68
C GLY A 73 25.90 13.24 -30.80
N THR A 74 27.13 12.87 -31.20
CA THR A 74 28.03 11.91 -30.51
C THR A 74 29.27 12.59 -29.90
N GLY A 75 29.22 13.90 -29.65
CA GLY A 75 30.36 14.70 -29.15
C GLY A 75 30.40 14.90 -27.63
N ALA A 76 31.46 15.58 -27.15
CA ALA A 76 31.52 16.10 -25.79
C ALA A 76 30.33 17.05 -25.51
N ASN A 77 29.75 17.00 -24.31
CA ASN A 77 28.56 17.77 -23.86
C ASN A 77 27.19 17.35 -24.41
N ARG A 78 27.06 16.18 -25.03
CA ARG A 78 25.75 15.63 -25.43
C ARG A 78 24.87 15.31 -24.21
N LEU A 79 23.60 15.70 -24.27
CA LEU A 79 22.58 15.30 -23.28
C LEU A 79 22.33 13.78 -23.26
N PHE A 80 22.12 13.25 -22.05
CA PHE A 80 21.75 11.86 -21.84
C PHE A 80 20.35 11.57 -22.42
N PRO A 81 20.16 10.57 -23.30
CA PRO A 81 18.84 10.31 -23.89
C PRO A 81 17.86 9.83 -22.82
N LEU A 82 16.90 10.68 -22.47
CA LEU A 82 15.82 10.30 -21.56
C LEU A 82 14.78 9.46 -22.30
N THR A 83 14.36 8.36 -21.68
CA THR A 83 13.27 7.52 -22.15
C THR A 83 12.10 7.56 -21.16
N PRO A 84 10.85 7.61 -21.64
CA PRO A 84 9.70 7.44 -20.76
C PRO A 84 9.73 6.07 -20.07
N GLY A 85 9.25 6.00 -18.83
CA GLY A 85 9.28 4.75 -18.09
C GLY A 85 8.38 4.76 -16.86
N PHE A 86 8.12 3.55 -16.37
CA PHE A 86 7.49 3.32 -15.08
C PHE A 86 8.54 3.34 -13.98
N MET A 87 8.24 4.04 -12.88
CA MET A 87 9.05 3.98 -11.68
C MET A 87 8.77 2.66 -10.92
N THR A 88 9.55 2.34 -9.89
CA THR A 88 9.20 1.22 -9.01
C THR A 88 7.81 1.47 -8.42
N ALA A 89 6.94 0.47 -8.49
CA ALA A 89 5.61 0.56 -7.92
C ALA A 89 5.70 0.72 -6.40
N GLN A 90 5.02 1.72 -5.84
CA GLN A 90 4.79 1.78 -4.41
C GLN A 90 3.66 0.81 -4.06
N ALA A 91 4.00 -0.29 -3.40
CA ALA A 91 3.04 -1.29 -2.96
C ALA A 91 3.18 -1.46 -1.44
N ASN A 92 2.09 -1.25 -0.70
CA ASN A 92 2.05 -1.41 0.74
C ASN A 92 0.99 -2.46 1.10
N LEU A 93 1.30 -3.31 2.06
CA LEU A 93 0.39 -4.28 2.66
C LEU A 93 0.21 -3.92 4.15
N TYR A 94 -1.03 -3.88 4.62
CA TYR A 94 -1.39 -3.54 5.98
C TYR A 94 -2.17 -4.68 6.61
N LEU A 95 -1.76 -5.11 7.80
CA LEU A 95 -2.51 -6.03 8.65
C LEU A 95 -2.82 -5.33 9.96
N ASP A 96 -4.09 -5.04 10.18
CA ASP A 96 -4.59 -4.44 11.42
C ASP A 96 -5.39 -5.46 12.21
N VAL A 97 -5.12 -5.55 13.51
CA VAL A 97 -5.79 -6.48 14.41
C VAL A 97 -6.20 -5.75 15.68
N GLN A 98 -7.50 -5.75 16.00
CA GLN A 98 -7.98 -5.33 17.32
C GLN A 98 -7.96 -6.53 18.26
N LEU A 99 -7.08 -6.49 19.27
CA LEU A 99 -6.82 -7.59 20.21
C LEU A 99 -7.71 -7.52 21.45
N ALA A 100 -8.07 -6.31 21.89
CA ALA A 100 -8.96 -6.04 23.01
C ALA A 100 -9.56 -4.63 22.90
N ASP A 101 -10.38 -4.24 23.88
CA ASP A 101 -10.83 -2.86 24.01
C ASP A 101 -9.63 -1.92 24.18
N GLY A 102 -9.54 -0.89 23.33
CA GLY A 102 -8.42 0.04 23.27
C GLY A 102 -7.06 -0.53 22.81
N ILE A 103 -6.94 -1.82 22.48
CA ILE A 103 -5.66 -2.45 22.07
C ILE A 103 -5.69 -2.89 20.61
N THR A 104 -4.82 -2.31 19.79
CA THR A 104 -4.66 -2.63 18.37
C THR A 104 -3.21 -2.93 18.01
N LEU A 105 -3.02 -3.86 17.08
CA LEU A 105 -1.78 -4.17 16.39
C LEU A 105 -1.89 -3.70 14.95
N ASN A 106 -0.89 -2.96 14.46
CA ASN A 106 -0.72 -2.66 13.04
C ASN A 106 0.62 -3.24 12.57
N VAL A 107 0.58 -3.97 11.47
CA VAL A 107 1.78 -4.39 10.72
C VAL A 107 1.70 -3.77 9.34
N SER A 108 2.68 -2.94 9.01
CA SER A 108 2.81 -2.30 7.70
C SER A 108 4.03 -2.85 6.98
N ASN A 109 3.84 -3.42 5.79
CA ASN A 109 4.91 -3.90 4.93
C ASN A 109 4.96 -3.12 3.61
N TYR A 110 6.18 -2.81 3.15
CA TYR A 110 6.46 -2.14 1.89
C TYR A 110 6.95 -3.17 0.88
N MET A 111 6.06 -3.58 -0.03
CA MET A 111 6.28 -4.55 -1.09
C MET A 111 6.90 -3.92 -2.36
N SER A 112 7.38 -2.68 -2.28
CA SER A 112 8.06 -1.97 -3.37
C SER A 112 9.52 -2.41 -3.42
N SER A 113 9.90 -3.18 -4.43
CA SER A 113 11.27 -3.68 -4.60
C SER A 113 11.69 -3.61 -6.07
N ARG A 114 12.92 -3.15 -6.35
CA ARG A 114 13.55 -3.33 -7.68
C ARG A 114 14.28 -4.68 -7.77
N HIS A 115 14.85 -5.16 -6.66
CA HIS A 115 15.64 -6.40 -6.61
C HIS A 115 16.00 -6.85 -5.17
N HIS A 116 15.02 -7.14 -4.32
CA HIS A 116 15.21 -7.71 -2.96
C HIS A 116 13.98 -8.54 -2.58
N ASN A 117 14.20 -9.65 -1.86
CA ASN A 117 13.20 -10.60 -1.38
C ASN A 117 12.41 -9.98 -0.22
N GLU A 118 11.08 -9.96 -0.34
CA GLU A 118 10.18 -9.15 0.47
C GLU A 118 9.77 -9.78 1.83
N PHE A 119 10.26 -10.98 2.14
CA PHE A 119 9.97 -11.70 3.39
C PHE A 119 11.20 -12.44 3.92
N TRP A 120 11.61 -12.12 5.14
CA TRP A 120 12.53 -12.91 5.94
C TRP A 120 12.08 -12.84 7.40
N VAL A 121 12.10 -13.98 8.09
CA VAL A 121 11.82 -14.11 9.53
C VAL A 121 13.13 -14.14 10.28
#